data_AF-K1TRS8-F1
#
_entry.id   AF-K1TRS8-F1
#
_cell.length_a   1.000
_cell.length_b   1.000
_cell.length_c   1.000
_cell.angle_alpha   90.00
_cell.angle_beta   90.00
_cell.angle_gamma   90.00
#
_symmetry.space_group_name_H-M   'P 1'
#
loop_
_entity.id
_entity.type
_entity.pdbx_description
1 polymer ?
#
loop_
_entity_poly.entity_id
_entity_poly.type
_entity_poly.pdbx_seq_one_letter_code
_entity_poly.pdbx_strand_id
1 'polypeptide(L)' 'MSNTQYAVCHLQRGSGNDSGMSCHIERKDAKGKVYVPVNADADRTHLNRELVRFPDGVSNRTEAIQHRIETAG' A
#
# COMPACT_ATOMS: atom_id res chain seq x y z
N MET A 1 -1.80 29.89 -20.11
CA MET A 1 -1.22 28.55 -20.27
C MET A 1 -2.36 27.55 -20.27
N SER A 2 -2.45 26.67 -21.29
CA SER A 2 -3.47 25.60 -21.31
C SER A 2 -3.22 24.65 -20.14
N ASN A 3 -4.23 24.42 -19.31
CA ASN A 3 -4.15 23.50 -18.18
C ASN A 3 -4.45 22.06 -18.63
N THR A 4 -3.68 21.58 -19.60
CA THR A 4 -3.81 20.20 -20.10
C THR A 4 -3.30 19.24 -19.04
N GLN A 5 -4.16 18.34 -18.58
CA GLN A 5 -3.83 17.30 -17.61
C GLN A 5 -3.88 15.93 -18.27
N TYR A 6 -3.02 15.02 -17.83
CA TYR A 6 -2.94 13.65 -18.34
C TYR A 6 -3.29 12.67 -17.23
N ALA A 7 -3.99 11.59 -17.60
CA ALA A 7 -4.09 10.44 -16.72
C ALA A 7 -2.73 9.71 -16.68
N VAL A 8 -2.29 9.33 -15.48
CA VAL A 8 -1.07 8.54 -15.28
C VAL A 8 -1.47 7.19 -14.68
N CYS A 9 -1.19 6.11 -15.40
CA CYS A 9 -1.41 4.75 -14.93
C CYS A 9 -0.18 3.89 -15.25
N HIS A 10 0.42 3.31 -14.23
CA HIS A 10 1.55 2.39 -14.35
C HIS A 10 1.35 1.25 -13.35
N LEU A 11 1.39 0.01 -13.83
CA LEU A 11 1.30 -1.19 -13.02
C LEU A 11 2.68 -1.82 -12.87
N GLN A 12 3.12 -2.03 -11.65
CA GLN A 12 4.37 -2.73 -11.33
C GLN A 12 4.05 -4.06 -10.66
N ARG A 13 4.65 -5.14 -11.15
CA ARG A 13 4.51 -6.47 -10.54
C ARG A 13 5.22 -6.49 -9.18
N GLY A 14 4.53 -6.89 -8.12
CA GLY A 14 5.16 -7.15 -6.82
C GLY A 14 6.16 -8.31 -6.92
N SER A 15 7.30 -8.22 -6.23
CA SER A 15 8.29 -9.30 -6.19
C SER A 15 8.33 -9.95 -4.81
N GLY A 16 8.11 -11.26 -4.74
CA GLY A 16 8.19 -12.00 -3.48
C GLY A 16 7.08 -11.62 -2.49
N ASN A 17 7.44 -11.36 -1.24
CA ASN A 17 6.48 -10.89 -0.23
C ASN A 17 6.27 -9.37 -0.32
N ASP A 18 5.08 -8.91 0.05
CA ASP A 18 4.70 -7.51 -0.11
C ASP A 18 5.16 -6.63 1.07
N SER A 19 6.09 -7.10 1.91
CA SER A 19 6.44 -6.43 3.18
C SER A 19 7.08 -5.07 2.97
N GLY A 20 7.97 -4.93 1.98
CA GLY A 20 8.62 -3.66 1.63
C GLY A 20 7.61 -2.65 1.11
N MET A 21 6.81 -3.01 0.10
CA MET A 21 5.77 -2.11 -0.42
C MET A 21 4.74 -1.75 0.65
N SER A 22 4.35 -2.71 1.50
CA SER A 22 3.48 -2.46 2.64
C SER A 22 4.06 -1.40 3.57
N CYS A 23 5.36 -1.42 3.86
CA CYS A 23 5.95 -0.42 4.75
C CYS A 23 5.86 1.00 4.18
N HIS A 24 6.08 1.14 2.87
CA HIS A 24 5.96 2.41 2.17
C HIS A 24 4.51 2.93 2.13
N ILE A 25 3.53 2.05 1.94
CA ILE A 25 2.10 2.39 1.86
C ILE A 25 1.56 2.75 3.25
N GLU A 26 1.76 1.86 4.23
CA GLU A 26 1.17 1.93 5.56
C GLU A 26 1.92 2.87 6.51
N ARG A 27 3.13 3.31 6.10
CA ARG A 27 4.04 4.14 6.90
C ARG A 27 4.45 3.46 8.20
N LYS A 28 4.55 2.13 8.18
CA LYS A 28 4.96 1.29 9.30
C LYS A 28 5.94 0.23 8.85
N ASP A 29 7.04 0.05 9.56
CA ASP A 29 7.94 -1.08 9.31
C ASP A 29 7.33 -2.41 9.81
N ALA A 30 8.04 -3.52 9.55
CA ALA A 30 7.60 -4.85 9.97
C ALA A 30 7.46 -5.03 11.49
N LYS A 31 7.97 -4.09 12.30
CA LYS A 31 7.84 -4.06 13.76
C LYS A 31 6.76 -3.06 14.23
N GLY A 32 6.04 -2.45 13.30
CA GLY A 32 5.00 -1.45 13.58
C GLY A 32 5.52 -0.04 13.86
N LYS A 33 6.83 0.22 13.72
CA LYS A 33 7.41 1.55 13.92
C LYS A 33 7.13 2.43 12.71
N VAL A 34 6.90 3.72 12.94
CA VAL A 34 6.69 4.71 11.87
C VAL A 34 7.83 4.69 10.86
N TYR A 35 7.47 4.58 9.58
CA TYR A 35 8.36 4.61 8.44
C TYR A 35 7.95 5.74 7.48
N VAL A 36 8.84 6.72 7.28
CA VAL A 36 8.64 7.82 6.33
C VAL A 36 9.87 7.88 5.42
N PRO A 37 9.72 7.65 4.10
CA PRO A 37 10.81 7.78 3.14
C PRO A 37 11.18 9.26 2.96
N VAL A 38 12.42 9.51 2.51
CA VAL A 38 13.01 10.85 2.40
C VAL A 38 12.19 11.81 1.52
N ASN A 39 11.47 11.28 0.52
CA ASN A 39 10.66 12.07 -0.40
C ASN A 39 9.22 12.33 0.10
N ALA A 40 8.87 11.93 1.32
CA ALA A 40 7.56 12.15 1.90
C ALA A 40 7.62 13.11 3.08
N ASP A 41 6.62 14.00 3.15
CA ASP A 41 6.42 14.91 4.27
C ASP A 41 5.75 14.17 5.43
N ALA A 42 6.47 14.03 6.55
CA ALA A 42 6.01 13.34 7.75
C ALA A 42 4.74 13.98 8.34
N ASP A 43 4.65 15.31 8.31
CA ASP A 43 3.54 16.07 8.90
C ASP A 43 2.24 15.88 8.13
N ARG A 44 2.31 15.37 6.89
CA ARG A 44 1.15 15.12 6.02
C ARG A 44 0.70 13.67 5.97
N THR A 45 1.43 12.74 6.59
CA THR A 45 1.09 11.31 6.54
C THR A 45 -0.29 10.99 7.15
N HIS A 46 -0.76 11.80 8.10
CA HIS A 46 -2.08 11.69 8.71
C HIS A 46 -3.24 11.92 7.72
N LEU A 47 -2.97 12.49 6.55
CA LEU A 47 -3.96 12.71 5.49
C LEU A 47 -4.16 11.47 4.59
N ASN A 48 -3.31 10.46 4.70
CA ASN A 48 -3.43 9.23 3.91
C ASN A 48 -4.73 8.49 4.28
N ARG A 49 -5.37 7.84 3.29
CA ARG A 49 -6.62 7.12 3.46
C ARG A 49 -6.52 5.73 2.87
N GLU A 50 -7.01 4.74 3.60
CA GLU A 50 -7.25 3.40 3.09
C GLU A 50 -8.65 3.34 2.47
N LEU A 51 -8.72 2.89 1.21
CA LEU A 51 -9.97 2.84 0.45
C LEU A 51 -10.62 1.44 0.43
N VAL A 52 -9.85 0.40 0.75
CA VAL A 52 -10.28 -1.00 0.73
C VAL A 52 -9.81 -1.63 2.03
N ARG A 53 -10.71 -2.34 2.72
CA ARG A 53 -10.39 -3.04 3.97
C ARG A 53 -9.95 -4.47 3.69
N PHE A 54 -9.08 -5.02 4.55
CA PHE A 54 -8.77 -6.44 4.54
C PHE A 54 -10.00 -7.28 4.95
N PRO A 55 -10.13 -8.52 4.46
CA PRO A 55 -11.11 -9.48 4.95
C PRO A 55 -10.97 -9.78 6.45
N ASP A 56 -12.03 -10.31 7.06
CA ASP A 56 -11.98 -10.74 8.46
C ASP A 56 -10.91 -11.82 8.68
N GLY A 57 -10.12 -11.67 9.74
CA GLY A 57 -9.04 -12.60 10.08
C GLY A 57 -7.75 -12.42 9.26
N VAL A 58 -7.71 -11.46 8.32
CA VAL A 58 -6.53 -11.13 7.51
C VAL A 58 -5.86 -9.87 8.06
N SER A 59 -4.56 -9.96 8.34
CA SER A 59 -3.83 -8.90 9.04
C SER A 59 -2.96 -8.03 8.14
N ASN A 60 -2.66 -8.50 6.92
CA ASN A 60 -1.75 -7.82 6.00
C ASN A 60 -2.05 -8.13 4.53
N ARG A 61 -1.42 -7.37 3.63
CA ARG A 61 -1.65 -7.48 2.18
C ARG A 61 -1.20 -8.82 1.59
N THR A 62 -0.15 -9.45 2.13
CA THR A 62 0.30 -10.76 1.63
C THR A 62 -0.74 -11.84 1.93
N GLU A 63 -1.26 -11.87 3.17
CA GLU A 63 -2.37 -12.76 3.56
C GLU A 63 -3.64 -12.45 2.76
N ALA A 64 -3.96 -11.18 2.52
CA ALA A 64 -5.14 -10.80 1.75
C ALA A 64 -5.08 -11.30 0.30
N ILE A 65 -3.92 -11.17 -0.34
CA ILE A 65 -3.68 -11.69 -1.69
C ILE A 65 -3.78 -13.22 -1.69
N GLN A 66 -3.12 -13.89 -0.74
CA GLN A 66 -3.13 -15.34 -0.65
C GLN A 66 -4.54 -15.89 -0.41
N HIS A 67 -5.27 -15.33 0.56
CA HIS A 67 -6.66 -15.69 0.82
C HIS A 67 -7.53 -15.54 -0.44
N ARG A 68 -7.35 -14.46 -1.21
CA ARG A 68 -8.10 -14.28 -2.46
C ARG A 68 -7.73 -15.33 -3.51
N ILE A 69 -6.45 -15.69 -3.64
CA ILE A 69 -6.01 -16.76 -4.56
C ILE A 69 -6.67 -18.10 -4.17
N GLU A 70 -6.74 -18.40 -2.88
CA GLU A 70 -7.28 -19.66 -2.36
C GLU A 70 -8.81 -19.76 -2.44
N THR A 71 -9.52 -18.62 -2.35
CA THR A 71 -10.99 -18.58 -2.25
C THR A 71 -11.70 -18.12 -3.53
N ALA A 72 -10.99 -17.76 -4.60
CA ALA A 72 -11.58 -17.21 -5.82
C ALA A 72 -12.28 -18.21 -6.76
N GLY A 73 -12.62 -19.42 -6.27
CA GLY A 73 -13.46 -20.40 -7.00
C GLY A 73 -14.96 -20.18 -6.80
#